data_AF-A0A925Z9Y6-F1
#
_entry.id   AF-A0A925Z9Y6-F1
#
_cell.length_a   1.000
_cell.length_b   1.000
_cell.length_c   1.000
_cell.angle_alpha   90.00
_cell.angle_beta   90.00
_cell.angle_gamma   90.00
#
_symmetry.space_group_name_H-M   'P 1'
#
loop_
_entity.id
_entity.type
_entity.pdbx_description
1 polymer ?
#
loop_
_entity_poly.entity_id
_entity_poly.type
_entity_poly.pdbx_seq_one_letter_code
_entity_poly.pdbx_strand_id
1 'polypeptide(L)'
;MHLLIPFASALSDAASQVLRDLALPNLSKLLARLTLAQRDDADAYSLSPPHERALAAAAGWRAADGCLPFAAQSAARDGIEVGELAWGLITPTHWHVGRDHVTLADPAALELTAAESQAAFDAVRELFESEGFVLRWGAPSRWYAAHESLVDLPCASLDRVIGRNVEFWMRGSAARSEPAKLVRRLQSELQLLLYPHPINDEREQRAALTLNSFWLSGCGRPQRNEGAAPTVLDALRAPLLAEDWAAWAEAWRALDDGVLAEMLAA
;
A
#
# COMPACT_ATOMS: atom_id res chain seq x y z
N MET A 1 10.34 -7.97 -22.55
CA MET A 1 10.26 -7.80 -21.08
C MET A 1 9.49 -6.51 -20.81
N HIS A 2 8.50 -6.52 -19.91
CA HIS A 2 7.80 -5.30 -19.48
C HIS A 2 8.28 -4.95 -18.08
N LEU A 3 8.87 -3.76 -17.92
CA LEU A 3 9.25 -3.23 -16.61
C LEU A 3 8.22 -2.22 -16.13
N LEU A 4 7.98 -2.20 -14.83
CA LEU A 4 7.31 -1.12 -14.14
C LEU A 4 8.28 -0.55 -13.11
N ILE A 5 8.50 0.77 -13.13
CA ILE A 5 9.32 1.49 -12.15
C ILE A 5 8.36 2.39 -11.34
N PRO A 6 7.78 1.89 -10.24
CA PRO A 6 7.04 2.72 -9.30
C PRO A 6 7.94 3.82 -8.72
N PHE A 7 7.33 4.90 -8.20
CA PHE A 7 8.06 5.94 -7.47
C PHE A 7 9.20 6.62 -8.26
N ALA A 8 9.11 6.58 -9.59
CA ALA A 8 10.05 7.20 -10.52
C ALA A 8 10.08 8.74 -10.48
N SER A 9 9.08 9.38 -9.87
CA SER A 9 9.01 10.82 -9.69
C SER A 9 8.13 11.17 -8.48
N ALA A 10 8.33 12.36 -7.91
CA ALA A 10 7.42 12.97 -6.94
C ALA A 10 7.02 14.39 -7.39
N LEU A 11 6.00 14.96 -6.73
CA LEU A 11 5.53 16.33 -6.99
C LEU A 11 6.32 17.40 -6.20
N SER A 12 7.24 17.00 -5.32
CA SER A 12 8.00 17.95 -4.50
C SER A 12 9.08 18.66 -5.32
N ASP A 13 9.38 19.91 -4.94
CA ASP A 13 10.47 20.68 -5.55
C ASP A 13 11.83 20.00 -5.36
N ALA A 14 12.04 19.37 -4.20
CA ALA A 14 13.25 18.62 -3.88
C ALA A 14 13.46 17.43 -4.84
N ALA A 15 12.44 16.59 -5.05
CA ALA A 15 12.52 15.48 -5.99
C ALA A 15 12.75 15.97 -7.43
N SER A 16 12.06 17.05 -7.81
CA SER A 16 12.23 17.67 -9.13
C SER A 16 13.65 18.20 -9.35
N GLN A 17 14.28 18.75 -8.31
CA GLN A 17 15.67 19.19 -8.37
C GLN A 17 16.63 18.01 -8.50
N VAL A 18 16.44 16.95 -7.71
CA VAL A 18 17.26 15.74 -7.80
C VAL A 18 17.19 15.13 -9.19
N LEU A 19 15.99 14.97 -9.77
CA LEU A 19 15.83 14.43 -11.13
C LEU A 19 16.51 15.26 -12.21
N ARG A 20 16.52 16.60 -12.09
CA ARG A 20 17.19 17.47 -13.06
C ARG A 20 18.70 17.26 -13.10
N ASP A 21 19.31 17.00 -11.94
CA ASP A 21 20.75 16.87 -11.79
C ASP A 21 21.24 15.40 -11.94
N LEU A 22 20.31 14.45 -12.06
CA LEU A 22 20.60 13.03 -12.08
C LEU A 22 21.02 12.54 -13.47
N ALA A 23 22.24 12.03 -13.58
CA ALA A 23 22.72 11.39 -14.81
C ALA A 23 22.24 9.93 -14.90
N LEU A 24 21.30 9.67 -15.81
CA LEU A 24 20.75 8.34 -16.11
C LEU A 24 20.98 7.99 -17.60
N PRO A 25 22.24 7.72 -18.02
CA PRO A 25 22.59 7.54 -19.42
C PRO A 25 21.91 6.35 -20.09
N ASN A 26 21.68 5.23 -19.40
CA ASN A 26 21.06 4.05 -20.00
C ASN A 26 19.56 4.24 -20.16
N LEU A 27 18.87 4.81 -19.17
CA LEU A 27 17.48 5.23 -19.25
C LEU A 27 17.28 6.25 -20.37
N SER A 28 18.16 7.24 -20.49
CA SER A 28 18.08 8.25 -21.56
C SER A 28 18.15 7.63 -22.95
N LYS A 29 19.08 6.68 -23.14
CA LYS A 29 19.22 5.94 -24.40
C LYS A 29 18.04 4.99 -24.66
N LEU A 30 17.50 4.35 -23.63
CA LEU A 30 16.31 3.52 -23.72
C LEU A 30 15.10 4.35 -24.14
N LEU A 31 14.84 5.46 -23.45
CA LEU A 31 13.71 6.36 -23.74
C LEU A 31 13.77 6.89 -25.18
N ALA A 32 14.97 7.12 -25.73
CA ALA A 32 15.14 7.52 -27.12
C ALA A 32 14.77 6.42 -28.14
N ARG A 33 14.71 5.14 -27.72
CA ARG A 33 14.25 4.01 -28.54
C ARG A 33 12.78 3.65 -28.33
N LEU A 34 12.17 4.15 -27.25
CA LEU A 34 10.79 3.87 -26.89
C LEU A 34 9.86 4.92 -27.47
N THR A 35 8.64 4.48 -27.80
CA THR A 35 7.56 5.39 -28.20
C THR A 35 6.52 5.42 -27.07
N LEU A 36 6.08 6.62 -26.70
CA LEU A 36 5.00 6.78 -25.74
C LEU A 36 3.73 6.13 -26.31
N ALA A 37 3.31 5.02 -25.72
CA ALA A 37 2.10 4.31 -26.15
C ALA A 37 0.84 4.86 -25.49
N GLN A 38 0.90 5.11 -24.18
CA GLN A 38 -0.23 5.57 -23.39
C GLN A 38 0.26 6.45 -22.25
N ARG A 39 -0.57 7.42 -21.86
CA ARG A 39 -0.41 8.22 -20.66
C ARG A 39 -1.58 7.95 -19.72
N ASP A 40 -1.27 7.76 -18.44
CA ASP A 40 -2.25 7.60 -17.36
C ASP A 40 -2.17 8.83 -16.46
N ASP A 41 -3.16 9.71 -16.57
CA ASP A 41 -3.24 10.96 -15.81
C ASP A 41 -4.30 10.83 -14.71
N ALA A 42 -3.90 11.11 -13.48
CA ALA A 42 -4.82 11.19 -12.35
C ALA A 42 -4.34 12.22 -11.33
N ASP A 43 -5.26 12.66 -10.49
CA ASP A 43 -5.00 13.58 -9.39
C ASP A 43 -4.17 12.93 -8.25
N ALA A 44 -3.50 13.76 -7.45
CA ALA A 44 -2.68 13.36 -6.30
C ALA A 44 -3.49 12.77 -5.13
N TYR A 45 -4.82 12.92 -5.15
CA TYR A 45 -5.80 12.33 -4.23
C TYR A 45 -6.62 11.20 -4.87
N SER A 46 -6.29 10.73 -6.08
CA SER A 46 -6.79 9.43 -6.54
C SER A 46 -6.36 8.32 -5.59
N LEU A 47 -7.29 7.44 -5.26
CA LEU A 47 -7.15 6.40 -4.26
C LEU A 47 -6.12 5.34 -4.67
N SER A 48 -6.09 4.99 -5.96
CA SER A 48 -5.11 4.07 -6.54
C SER A 48 -3.93 4.85 -7.14
N PRO A 49 -2.68 4.60 -6.72
CA PRO A 49 -1.49 5.24 -7.31
C PRO A 49 -1.22 4.75 -8.73
N PRO A 50 -0.44 5.50 -9.55
CA PRO A 50 -0.22 5.15 -10.95
C PRO A 50 0.34 3.74 -11.18
N HIS A 51 1.24 3.27 -10.31
CA HIS A 51 1.85 1.95 -10.46
C HIS A 51 0.84 0.82 -10.21
N GLU A 52 -0.09 0.99 -9.27
CA GLU A 52 -1.18 0.02 -9.03
C GLU A 52 -2.16 -0.01 -10.21
N ARG A 53 -2.49 1.15 -10.78
CA ARG A 53 -3.33 1.20 -11.99
C ARG A 53 -2.65 0.55 -13.19
N ALA A 54 -1.35 0.76 -13.37
CA ALA A 54 -0.55 0.09 -14.41
C ALA A 54 -0.52 -1.43 -14.21
N LEU A 55 -0.37 -1.92 -12.97
CA LEU A 55 -0.44 -3.35 -12.65
C LEU A 55 -1.82 -3.94 -12.95
N ALA A 56 -2.89 -3.23 -12.57
CA ALA A 56 -4.26 -3.65 -12.85
C ALA A 56 -4.53 -3.72 -14.36
N ALA A 57 -4.09 -2.70 -15.11
CA ALA A 57 -4.20 -2.69 -16.56
C ALA A 57 -3.43 -3.85 -17.21
N ALA A 58 -2.21 -4.12 -16.75
CA ALA A 58 -1.41 -5.25 -17.23
C ALA A 58 -2.05 -6.61 -16.89
N ALA A 59 -2.77 -6.70 -15.77
CA ALA A 59 -3.52 -7.90 -15.37
C ALA A 59 -4.85 -8.06 -16.12
N GLY A 60 -5.32 -7.04 -16.85
CA GLY A 60 -6.63 -7.03 -17.51
C GLY A 60 -7.80 -6.70 -16.57
N TRP A 61 -7.52 -6.20 -15.37
CA TRP A 61 -8.54 -5.90 -14.38
C TRP A 61 -9.35 -4.65 -14.73
N ARG A 62 -10.61 -4.67 -14.31
CA ARG A 62 -11.52 -3.53 -14.45
C ARG A 62 -12.09 -3.17 -13.08
N ALA A 63 -11.78 -1.98 -12.59
CA ALA A 63 -12.38 -1.44 -11.39
C ALA A 63 -12.36 0.09 -11.42
N ALA A 64 -13.22 0.69 -10.59
CA ALA A 64 -13.14 2.11 -10.29
C ALA A 64 -11.91 2.42 -9.41
N ASP A 65 -11.54 3.70 -9.33
CA ASP A 65 -10.48 4.19 -8.46
C ASP A 65 -10.73 3.75 -6.99
N GLY A 66 -9.73 3.14 -6.37
CA GLY A 66 -9.82 2.59 -5.01
C GLY A 66 -10.48 1.22 -4.87
N CYS A 67 -10.99 0.62 -5.96
CA CYS A 67 -11.63 -0.70 -5.93
C CYS A 67 -10.79 -1.80 -6.62
N LEU A 68 -9.46 -1.62 -6.67
CA LEU A 68 -8.54 -2.63 -7.22
C LEU A 68 -8.36 -3.78 -6.23
N PRO A 69 -8.68 -5.05 -6.57
CA PRO A 69 -8.77 -6.17 -5.62
C PRO A 69 -7.39 -6.78 -5.28
N PHE A 70 -6.40 -5.93 -4.98
CA PHE A 70 -5.05 -6.37 -4.61
C PHE A 70 -5.01 -7.19 -3.33
N ALA A 71 -5.99 -7.03 -2.44
CA ALA A 71 -6.09 -7.85 -1.23
C ALA A 71 -6.30 -9.32 -1.56
N ALA A 72 -7.23 -9.63 -2.47
CA ALA A 72 -7.49 -11.00 -2.90
C ALA A 72 -6.27 -11.61 -3.62
N GLN A 73 -5.59 -10.83 -4.46
CA GLN A 73 -4.35 -11.30 -5.12
C GLN A 73 -3.24 -11.60 -4.09
N SER A 74 -3.08 -10.75 -3.08
CA SER A 74 -2.06 -10.94 -2.03
C SER A 74 -2.41 -12.11 -1.12
N ALA A 75 -3.69 -12.26 -0.73
CA ALA A 75 -4.17 -13.39 0.05
C ALA A 75 -3.91 -14.72 -0.66
N ALA A 76 -4.21 -14.81 -1.96
CA ALA A 76 -3.92 -16.01 -2.75
C ALA A 76 -2.42 -16.33 -2.81
N ARG A 77 -1.54 -15.31 -2.89
CA ARG A 77 -0.08 -15.50 -2.84
C ARG A 77 0.42 -15.98 -1.49
N ASP A 78 -0.24 -15.55 -0.40
CA ASP A 78 0.02 -16.02 0.96
C ASP A 78 -0.65 -17.40 1.24
N GLY A 79 -1.25 -18.04 0.22
CA GLY A 79 -1.82 -19.39 0.33
C GLY A 79 -3.25 -19.47 0.87
N ILE A 80 -3.96 -18.33 0.95
CA ILE A 80 -5.35 -18.27 1.40
C ILE A 80 -6.30 -18.56 0.23
N GLU A 81 -7.27 -19.46 0.46
CA GLU A 81 -8.33 -19.73 -0.50
C GLU A 81 -9.32 -18.55 -0.54
N VAL A 82 -9.24 -17.75 -1.61
CA VAL A 82 -10.03 -16.52 -1.73
C VAL A 82 -11.47 -16.75 -2.21
N GLY A 83 -11.73 -17.82 -2.96
CA GLY A 83 -13.03 -18.12 -3.54
C GLY A 83 -13.61 -16.94 -4.32
N GLU A 84 -14.90 -16.64 -4.09
CA GLU A 84 -15.62 -15.51 -4.71
C GLU A 84 -15.89 -14.37 -3.72
N LEU A 85 -15.28 -14.41 -2.52
CA LEU A 85 -15.50 -13.41 -1.48
C LEU A 85 -14.82 -12.08 -1.85
N ALA A 86 -15.39 -10.98 -1.38
CA ALA A 86 -14.70 -9.70 -1.42
C ALA A 86 -13.72 -9.60 -0.25
N TRP A 87 -12.44 -9.38 -0.56
CA TRP A 87 -11.36 -9.30 0.40
C TRP A 87 -10.84 -7.87 0.53
N GLY A 88 -10.38 -7.50 1.71
CA GLY A 88 -9.62 -6.30 1.99
C GLY A 88 -8.34 -6.64 2.77
N LEU A 89 -7.26 -5.90 2.48
CA LEU A 89 -5.98 -6.01 3.15
C LEU A 89 -5.99 -5.08 4.35
N ILE A 90 -5.89 -5.66 5.54
CA ILE A 90 -5.72 -4.97 6.81
C ILE A 90 -4.22 -4.92 7.09
N THR A 91 -3.65 -3.74 6.94
CA THR A 91 -2.25 -3.47 7.28
C THR A 91 -2.18 -2.93 8.70
N PRO A 92 -1.54 -3.64 9.65
CA PRO A 92 -1.33 -3.13 11.01
C PRO A 92 -0.41 -1.91 10.99
N THR A 93 -0.77 -0.83 11.69
CA THR A 93 -0.08 0.47 11.56
C THR A 93 0.08 1.20 12.90
N HIS A 94 0.97 2.19 12.91
CA HIS A 94 1.04 3.23 13.92
C HIS A 94 0.57 4.56 13.34
N TRP A 95 -0.39 5.20 13.99
CA TRP A 95 -0.85 6.55 13.69
C TRP A 95 -0.26 7.52 14.69
N HIS A 96 0.43 8.53 14.18
CA HIS A 96 0.91 9.66 14.97
C HIS A 96 -0.22 10.68 15.12
N VAL A 97 -0.66 10.87 16.36
CA VAL A 97 -1.64 11.90 16.70
C VAL A 97 -0.90 13.21 16.96
N GLY A 98 -0.85 14.07 15.95
CA GLY A 98 -0.32 15.42 16.05
C GLY A 98 -1.36 16.39 16.64
N ARG A 99 -0.95 17.66 16.80
CA ARG A 99 -1.83 18.72 17.32
C ARG A 99 -3.00 19.03 16.38
N ASP A 100 -2.73 19.02 15.07
CA ASP A 100 -3.68 19.48 14.05
C ASP A 100 -4.18 18.36 13.14
N HIS A 101 -3.47 17.24 13.07
CA HIS A 101 -3.80 16.13 12.18
C HIS A 101 -3.20 14.81 12.65
N VAL A 102 -3.73 13.72 12.10
CA VAL A 102 -3.23 12.36 12.32
C VAL A 102 -2.52 11.88 11.07
N THR A 103 -1.27 11.43 11.20
CA THR A 103 -0.51 10.82 10.10
C THR A 103 -0.30 9.33 10.31
N LEU A 104 -0.28 8.56 9.22
CA LEU A 104 0.06 7.15 9.23
C LEU A 104 1.59 7.01 9.05
N ALA A 105 2.28 6.42 10.01
CA ALA A 105 3.69 6.08 9.87
C ALA A 105 3.86 4.95 8.85
N ASP A 106 5.00 4.89 8.15
CA ASP A 106 5.31 3.74 7.29
C ASP A 106 5.18 2.45 8.10
N PRO A 107 4.32 1.48 7.71
CA PRO A 107 4.16 0.23 8.46
C PRO A 107 5.46 -0.58 8.59
N ALA A 108 6.44 -0.36 7.71
CA ALA A 108 7.77 -0.96 7.87
C ALA A 108 8.48 -0.49 9.15
N ALA A 109 8.27 0.77 9.57
CA ALA A 109 8.84 1.33 10.80
C ALA A 109 8.20 0.73 12.06
N LEU A 110 7.08 0.02 11.92
CA LEU A 110 6.54 -0.77 13.02
C LEU A 110 7.44 -1.98 13.32
N GLU A 111 8.23 -2.49 12.38
CA GLU A 111 9.12 -3.66 12.63
C GLU A 111 8.39 -4.80 13.38
N LEU A 112 7.11 -5.02 13.05
CA LEU A 112 6.26 -5.95 13.77
C LEU A 112 6.73 -7.38 13.49
N THR A 113 7.13 -8.10 14.53
CA THR A 113 7.52 -9.50 14.39
C THR A 113 6.30 -10.38 14.10
N ALA A 114 6.53 -11.59 13.58
CA ALA A 114 5.43 -12.54 13.36
C ALA A 114 4.69 -12.89 14.66
N ALA A 115 5.41 -13.03 15.78
CA ALA A 115 4.81 -13.34 17.07
C ALA A 115 3.93 -12.19 17.58
N GLU A 116 4.43 -10.95 17.56
CA GLU A 116 3.64 -9.77 17.95
C GLU A 116 2.42 -9.60 17.03
N SER A 117 2.62 -9.71 15.72
CA SER A 117 1.52 -9.58 14.76
C SER A 117 0.45 -10.65 14.97
N GLN A 118 0.84 -11.90 15.20
CA GLN A 118 -0.11 -12.99 15.43
C GLN A 118 -0.87 -12.81 16.74
N ALA A 119 -0.19 -12.41 17.81
CA ALA A 119 -0.85 -12.14 19.09
C ALA A 119 -1.83 -10.95 18.99
N ALA A 120 -1.48 -9.89 18.24
CA ALA A 120 -2.40 -8.78 17.99
C ALA A 120 -3.57 -9.20 17.09
N PHE A 121 -3.31 -10.01 16.06
CA PHE A 121 -4.35 -10.57 15.18
C PHE A 121 -5.36 -11.42 15.97
N ASP A 122 -4.88 -12.26 16.88
CA ASP A 122 -5.71 -13.11 17.72
C ASP A 122 -6.55 -12.27 18.70
N ALA A 123 -5.97 -11.20 19.27
CA ALA A 123 -6.68 -10.30 20.16
C ALA A 123 -7.85 -9.58 19.44
N VAL A 124 -7.64 -9.12 18.21
CA VAL A 124 -8.67 -8.37 17.46
C VAL A 124 -9.63 -9.26 16.69
N ARG A 125 -9.43 -10.59 16.65
CA ARG A 125 -10.21 -11.48 15.78
C ARG A 125 -11.72 -11.39 16.04
N GLU A 126 -12.12 -11.47 17.30
CA GLU A 126 -13.54 -11.42 17.71
C GLU A 126 -14.20 -10.09 17.31
N LEU A 127 -13.45 -8.98 17.33
CA LEU A 127 -13.95 -7.67 16.91
C LEU A 127 -14.39 -7.67 15.43
N PHE A 128 -13.69 -8.40 14.57
CA PHE A 128 -14.07 -8.53 13.16
C PHE A 128 -15.12 -9.61 12.94
N GLU A 129 -14.96 -10.78 13.57
CA GLU A 129 -15.86 -11.93 13.36
C GLU A 129 -17.28 -11.67 13.92
N SER A 130 -17.41 -10.90 15.00
CA SER A 130 -18.72 -10.46 15.54
C SER A 130 -19.51 -9.56 14.57
N GLU A 131 -18.81 -8.93 13.63
CA GLU A 131 -19.39 -8.12 12.55
C GLU A 131 -19.54 -8.91 11.23
N GLY A 132 -19.33 -10.23 11.28
CA GLY A 132 -19.51 -11.13 10.14
C GLY A 132 -18.32 -11.23 9.19
N PHE A 133 -17.19 -10.60 9.50
CA PHE A 133 -15.99 -10.74 8.68
C PHE A 133 -15.35 -12.12 8.86
N VAL A 134 -14.82 -12.66 7.77
CA VAL A 134 -13.88 -13.78 7.81
C VAL A 134 -12.47 -13.20 7.91
N LEU A 135 -11.77 -13.44 9.02
CA LEU A 135 -10.41 -12.93 9.22
C LEU A 135 -9.36 -14.00 8.93
N ARG A 136 -8.28 -13.64 8.25
CA ARG A 136 -7.14 -14.53 7.93
C ARG A 136 -5.81 -13.80 8.15
N TRP A 137 -4.89 -14.47 8.84
CA TRP A 137 -3.52 -13.99 8.99
C TRP A 137 -2.68 -14.53 7.83
N GLY A 138 -1.95 -13.65 7.14
CA GLY A 138 -1.01 -14.04 6.07
C GLY A 138 0.44 -13.81 6.44
N ALA A 139 0.75 -12.60 6.93
CA ALA A 139 2.10 -12.20 7.31
C ALA A 139 2.07 -11.07 8.36
N PRO A 140 3.22 -10.70 8.96
CA PRO A 140 3.24 -9.71 10.04
C PRO A 140 2.58 -8.37 9.69
N SER A 141 2.72 -7.91 8.46
CA SER A 141 2.11 -6.67 7.94
C SER A 141 0.90 -6.90 7.03
N ARG A 142 0.42 -8.15 6.90
CA ARG A 142 -0.68 -8.51 5.98
C ARG A 142 -1.69 -9.41 6.65
N TRP A 143 -2.77 -8.81 7.11
CA TRP A 143 -3.99 -9.52 7.52
C TRP A 143 -5.06 -9.31 6.47
N TYR A 144 -6.01 -10.23 6.39
CA TYR A 144 -7.05 -10.20 5.37
C TYR A 144 -8.40 -10.35 6.02
N ALA A 145 -9.36 -9.54 5.59
CA ALA A 145 -10.75 -9.64 5.98
C ALA A 145 -11.62 -9.82 4.74
N ALA A 146 -12.52 -10.81 4.78
CA ALA A 146 -13.51 -11.01 3.74
C ALA A 146 -14.92 -10.71 4.26
N HIS A 147 -15.66 -9.89 3.52
CA HIS A 147 -17.05 -9.52 3.85
C HIS A 147 -17.74 -8.87 2.65
N GLU A 148 -19.05 -9.06 2.49
CA GLU A 148 -19.82 -8.53 1.34
C GLU A 148 -19.79 -7.00 1.27
N SER A 149 -19.63 -6.31 2.40
CA SER A 149 -19.50 -4.84 2.43
C SER A 149 -18.25 -4.31 1.70
N LEU A 150 -17.28 -5.18 1.38
CA LEU A 150 -16.03 -4.81 0.72
C LEU A 150 -16.08 -4.88 -0.80
N VAL A 151 -17.19 -5.33 -1.41
CA VAL A 151 -17.29 -5.55 -2.87
C VAL A 151 -16.97 -4.28 -3.66
N ASP A 152 -17.61 -3.17 -3.31
CA ASP A 152 -17.48 -1.89 -4.02
C ASP A 152 -16.97 -0.77 -3.10
N LEU A 153 -16.30 -1.12 -1.99
CA LEU A 153 -15.77 -0.13 -1.06
C LEU A 153 -14.48 0.48 -1.63
N PRO A 154 -14.46 1.78 -2.01
CA PRO A 154 -13.24 2.40 -2.48
C PRO A 154 -12.29 2.64 -1.30
N CYS A 155 -11.05 2.17 -1.43
CA CYS A 155 -10.01 2.35 -0.43
C CYS A 155 -8.79 3.02 -1.05
N ALA A 156 -8.24 4.02 -0.36
CA ALA A 156 -6.92 4.52 -0.74
C ALA A 156 -5.88 3.42 -0.54
N SER A 157 -5.00 3.25 -1.52
CA SER A 157 -3.80 2.44 -1.36
C SER A 157 -2.99 2.94 -0.18
N LEU A 158 -2.33 2.02 0.53
CA LEU A 158 -1.40 2.36 1.60
C LEU A 158 -0.32 3.37 1.12
N ASP A 159 0.14 3.25 -0.12
CA ASP A 159 1.16 4.10 -0.74
C ASP A 159 0.69 5.56 -0.94
N ARG A 160 -0.63 5.79 -0.91
CA ARG A 160 -1.19 7.15 -0.90
C ARG A 160 -1.19 7.78 0.49
N VAL A 161 -1.17 6.96 1.55
CA VAL A 161 -1.53 7.37 2.91
C VAL A 161 -0.30 7.54 3.80
N ILE A 162 0.75 6.75 3.58
CA ILE A 162 2.02 6.83 4.32
C ILE A 162 2.53 8.27 4.38
N GLY A 163 2.88 8.73 5.58
CA GLY A 163 3.45 10.07 5.83
C GLY A 163 2.47 11.23 5.66
N ARG A 164 1.21 10.98 5.28
CA ARG A 164 0.21 12.03 5.00
C ARG A 164 -0.91 12.01 6.03
N ASN A 165 -1.67 13.12 6.09
CA ASN A 165 -2.86 13.20 6.94
C ASN A 165 -3.91 12.18 6.46
N VAL A 166 -4.27 11.24 7.34
CA VAL A 166 -5.22 10.15 7.04
C VAL A 166 -6.62 10.67 6.69
N GLU A 167 -6.98 11.85 7.21
CA GLU A 167 -8.30 12.43 7.00
C GLU A 167 -8.59 12.76 5.53
N PHE A 168 -7.56 13.03 4.71
CA PHE A 168 -7.76 13.29 3.28
C PHE A 168 -8.37 12.08 2.56
N TRP A 169 -8.15 10.89 3.08
CA TRP A 169 -8.61 9.61 2.51
C TRP A 169 -9.91 9.11 3.14
N MET A 170 -10.35 9.77 4.22
CA MET A 170 -11.57 9.46 4.97
C MET A 170 -12.69 10.48 4.74
N ARG A 171 -12.50 11.40 3.78
CA ARG A 171 -13.47 12.44 3.42
C ARG A 171 -14.10 12.12 2.06
N GLY A 172 -15.36 12.50 1.86
CA GLY A 172 -16.08 12.32 0.59
C GLY A 172 -17.41 11.59 0.70
N SER A 173 -18.09 11.37 -0.43
CA SER A 173 -19.35 10.59 -0.49
C SER A 173 -19.12 9.11 -0.18
N ALA A 174 -18.09 8.49 -0.78
CA ALA A 174 -17.73 7.10 -0.54
C ALA A 174 -17.37 6.83 0.93
N ALA A 175 -16.66 7.76 1.57
CA ALA A 175 -16.32 7.66 2.99
C ALA A 175 -17.54 7.76 3.93
N ARG A 176 -18.69 8.25 3.46
CA ARG A 176 -19.94 8.33 4.22
C ARG A 176 -20.82 7.07 4.08
N SER A 177 -20.41 6.12 3.26
CA SER A 177 -21.10 4.82 3.13
C SER A 177 -21.09 4.05 4.45
N GLU A 178 -22.08 3.17 4.66
CA GLU A 178 -22.13 2.30 5.84
C GLU A 178 -20.89 1.40 5.98
N PRO A 179 -20.35 0.77 4.92
CA PRO A 179 -19.10 0.01 5.01
C PRO A 179 -17.92 0.86 5.51
N ALA A 180 -17.78 2.10 5.04
CA ALA A 180 -16.71 2.99 5.50
C ALA A 180 -16.88 3.41 6.97
N LYS A 181 -18.13 3.58 7.45
CA LYS A 181 -18.42 3.84 8.87
C LYS A 181 -18.07 2.62 9.75
N LEU A 182 -18.42 1.42 9.29
CA LEU A 182 -18.08 0.16 9.95
C LEU A 182 -16.56 0.03 10.13
N VAL A 183 -15.78 0.28 9.08
CA VAL A 183 -14.31 0.23 9.14
C VAL A 183 -13.75 1.25 10.15
N ARG A 184 -14.26 2.49 10.17
CA ARG A 184 -13.82 3.49 11.16
C ARG A 184 -14.15 3.09 12.59
N ARG A 185 -15.33 2.49 12.81
CA ARG A 185 -15.70 1.98 14.13
C ARG A 185 -14.74 0.86 14.55
N LEU A 186 -14.45 -0.09 13.66
CA LEU A 186 -13.47 -1.15 13.90
C LEU A 186 -12.07 -0.58 14.21
N GLN A 187 -11.64 0.50 13.54
CA GLN A 187 -10.37 1.17 13.85
C GLN A 187 -10.36 1.75 15.28
N SER A 188 -11.44 2.43 15.70
CA SER A 188 -11.56 2.96 17.06
C SER A 188 -11.62 1.87 18.12
N GLU A 189 -12.37 0.80 17.88
CA GLU A 189 -12.48 -0.33 18.81
C GLU A 189 -11.16 -1.11 18.93
N LEU A 190 -10.47 -1.34 17.80
CA LEU A 190 -9.14 -1.94 17.79
C LEU A 190 -8.13 -1.10 18.56
N GLN A 191 -8.16 0.24 18.40
CA GLN A 191 -7.29 1.13 19.16
C GLN A 191 -7.52 1.00 20.67
N LEU A 192 -8.77 0.96 21.11
CA LEU A 192 -9.12 0.78 22.52
C LEU A 192 -8.68 -0.59 23.04
N LEU A 193 -8.86 -1.64 22.23
CA LEU A 193 -8.50 -3.02 22.61
C LEU A 193 -6.99 -3.20 22.72
N LEU A 194 -6.22 -2.59 21.83
CA LEU A 194 -4.76 -2.71 21.79
C LEU A 194 -4.03 -1.74 22.73
N TYR A 195 -4.70 -0.67 23.17
CA TYR A 195 -4.08 0.31 24.08
C TYR A 195 -3.52 -0.34 25.36
N PRO A 196 -4.25 -1.19 26.11
CA PRO A 196 -3.72 -1.86 27.30
C PRO A 196 -3.08 -3.23 26.99
N HIS A 197 -2.81 -3.55 25.72
CA HIS A 197 -2.39 -4.89 25.33
C HIS A 197 -0.88 -5.09 25.61
N PRO A 198 -0.46 -6.24 26.19
CA PRO A 198 0.94 -6.50 26.55
C PRO A 198 1.96 -6.28 25.43
N ILE A 199 1.57 -6.54 24.17
CA ILE A 199 2.41 -6.24 23.00
C ILE A 199 2.81 -4.77 22.95
N ASN A 200 1.89 -3.83 23.19
CA ASN A 200 2.22 -2.42 23.15
C ASN A 200 3.05 -2.00 24.36
N ASP A 201 2.78 -2.55 25.55
CA ASP A 201 3.61 -2.32 26.73
C ASP A 201 5.08 -2.74 26.50
N GLU A 202 5.27 -3.93 25.93
CA GLU A 202 6.59 -4.45 25.59
C GLU A 202 7.26 -3.58 24.54
N ARG A 203 6.54 -3.14 23.51
CA ARG A 203 7.07 -2.28 22.44
C ARG A 203 7.49 -0.91 22.96
N GLU A 204 6.70 -0.31 23.85
CA GLU A 204 7.05 0.96 24.48
C GLU A 204 8.31 0.84 25.35
N GLN A 205 8.47 -0.27 26.09
CA GLN A 205 9.67 -0.51 26.92
C GLN A 205 10.98 -0.55 26.10
N ARG A 206 10.92 -0.96 24.83
CA ARG A 206 12.04 -0.93 23.86
C ARG A 206 12.03 0.29 22.95
N ALA A 207 11.22 1.32 23.25
CA ALA A 207 11.07 2.54 22.45
C ALA A 207 10.69 2.29 20.98
N ALA A 208 9.98 1.19 20.71
CA ALA A 208 9.42 0.88 19.40
C ALA A 208 8.01 1.49 19.25
N LEU A 209 7.60 1.75 18.01
CA LEU A 209 6.25 2.28 17.72
C LEU A 209 5.17 1.28 18.17
N THR A 210 4.10 1.75 18.79
CA THR A 210 2.97 0.89 19.15
C THR A 210 2.10 0.53 17.95
N LEU A 211 1.49 -0.65 17.98
CA LEU A 211 0.40 -0.98 17.08
C LEU A 211 -0.88 -0.35 17.62
N ASN A 212 -1.36 0.74 17.01
CA ASN A 212 -2.52 1.47 17.53
C ASN A 212 -3.69 1.62 16.54
N SER A 213 -3.51 1.17 15.29
CA SER A 213 -4.56 1.23 14.28
C SER A 213 -4.27 0.26 13.13
N PHE A 214 -5.14 0.24 12.13
CA PHE A 214 -4.91 -0.45 10.86
C PHE A 214 -5.35 0.42 9.67
N TRP A 215 -4.79 0.14 8.51
CA TRP A 215 -5.26 0.66 7.24
C TRP A 215 -5.92 -0.45 6.41
N LEU A 216 -7.11 -0.17 5.85
CA LEU A 216 -7.80 -1.06 4.94
C LEU A 216 -7.53 -0.63 3.49
N SER A 217 -7.09 -1.55 2.65
CA SER A 217 -6.80 -1.29 1.24
C SER A 217 -7.09 -2.49 0.32
N GLY A 218 -7.10 -2.25 -0.99
CA GLY A 218 -7.17 -3.31 -2.00
C GLY A 218 -8.49 -4.09 -2.01
N CYS A 219 -9.59 -3.44 -1.62
CA CYS A 219 -10.89 -4.09 -1.47
C CYS A 219 -11.48 -4.55 -2.81
N GLY A 220 -12.12 -5.71 -2.80
CA GLY A 220 -12.94 -6.20 -3.91
C GLY A 220 -12.90 -7.72 -4.06
N ARG A 221 -13.69 -8.24 -5.00
CA ARG A 221 -13.67 -9.66 -5.37
C ARG A 221 -12.45 -9.98 -6.24
N PRO A 222 -11.88 -11.20 -6.15
CA PRO A 222 -10.78 -11.60 -6.99
C PRO A 222 -11.14 -11.48 -8.47
N GLN A 223 -10.21 -10.94 -9.26
CA GLN A 223 -10.29 -10.92 -10.72
C GLN A 223 -9.19 -11.81 -11.30
N ARG A 224 -9.49 -12.49 -12.41
CA ARG A 224 -8.51 -13.33 -13.10
C ARG A 224 -7.44 -12.44 -13.75
N ASN A 225 -6.19 -12.87 -13.66
CA ASN A 225 -5.10 -12.22 -14.39
C ASN A 225 -5.10 -12.76 -15.83
N GLU A 226 -5.39 -11.89 -16.80
CA GLU A 226 -5.43 -12.24 -18.22
C GLU A 226 -4.13 -11.87 -18.95
N GLY A 227 -3.37 -10.91 -18.43
CA GLY A 227 -2.11 -10.47 -19.02
C GLY A 227 -0.87 -10.90 -18.27
N ALA A 228 0.29 -10.68 -18.89
CA ALA A 228 1.59 -10.98 -18.31
C ALA A 228 1.95 -9.93 -17.24
N ALA A 229 2.31 -10.40 -16.05
CA ALA A 229 2.76 -9.51 -14.97
C ALA A 229 4.08 -8.81 -15.36
N PRO A 230 4.17 -7.47 -15.26
CA PRO A 230 5.42 -6.78 -15.46
C PRO A 230 6.39 -7.07 -14.31
N THR A 231 7.69 -6.98 -14.59
CA THR A 231 8.70 -6.98 -13.55
C THR A 231 8.68 -5.61 -12.86
N VAL A 232 8.35 -5.60 -11.56
CA VAL A 232 8.27 -4.38 -10.75
C VAL A 232 9.62 -4.09 -10.11
N LEU A 233 10.15 -2.90 -10.35
CA LEU A 233 11.42 -2.42 -9.79
C LEU A 233 11.14 -1.44 -8.65
N ASP A 234 10.95 -1.98 -7.44
CA ASP A 234 10.44 -1.23 -6.29
C ASP A 234 11.52 -0.49 -5.47
N ALA A 235 12.78 -0.48 -5.96
CA ALA A 235 13.92 0.09 -5.26
C ALA A 235 13.78 1.59 -4.93
N LEU A 236 12.94 2.31 -5.66
CA LEU A 236 12.67 3.73 -5.44
C LEU A 236 11.63 4.01 -4.35
N ARG A 237 10.82 3.02 -3.96
CA ARG A 237 9.68 3.21 -3.04
C ARG A 237 10.12 3.69 -1.66
N ALA A 238 10.98 2.90 -1.00
CA ALA A 238 11.42 3.20 0.36
C ALA A 238 12.11 4.57 0.49
N PRO A 239 13.13 4.91 -0.32
CA PRO A 239 13.79 6.21 -0.18
C PRO A 239 12.88 7.39 -0.57
N LEU A 240 11.95 7.21 -1.53
CA LEU A 240 10.97 8.26 -1.85
C LEU A 240 10.01 8.50 -0.67
N LEU A 241 9.45 7.44 -0.07
CA LEU A 241 8.54 7.57 1.08
C LEU A 241 9.22 8.14 2.32
N ALA A 242 10.52 7.90 2.49
CA ALA A 242 11.33 8.50 3.55
C ALA A 242 11.82 9.92 3.24
N GLU A 243 11.54 10.44 2.04
CA GLU A 243 12.12 11.69 1.50
C GLU A 243 13.66 11.74 1.53
N ASP A 244 14.30 10.56 1.49
CA ASP A 244 15.75 10.44 1.38
C ASP A 244 16.17 10.58 -0.08
N TRP A 245 16.32 11.83 -0.51
CA TRP A 245 16.65 12.16 -1.89
C TRP A 245 18.04 11.69 -2.33
N ALA A 246 18.97 11.50 -1.37
CA ALA A 246 20.29 10.97 -1.67
C ALA A 246 20.20 9.47 -1.99
N ALA A 247 19.56 8.69 -1.11
CA ALA A 247 19.33 7.27 -1.35
C ALA A 247 18.42 7.04 -2.57
N TRP A 248 17.45 7.92 -2.83
CA TRP A 248 16.60 7.84 -4.01
C TRP A 248 17.39 8.04 -5.31
N ALA A 249 18.31 9.01 -5.34
CA ALA A 249 19.22 9.21 -6.46
C ALA A 249 20.17 8.02 -6.67
N GLU A 250 20.68 7.42 -5.59
CA GLU A 250 21.52 6.22 -5.65
C GLU A 250 20.74 5.01 -6.18
N ALA A 251 19.52 4.78 -5.70
CA ALA A 251 18.65 3.72 -6.18
C ALA A 251 18.36 3.87 -7.68
N TRP A 252 18.13 5.10 -8.15
CA TRP A 252 18.00 5.37 -9.58
C TRP A 252 19.26 5.02 -10.39
N ARG A 253 20.45 5.41 -9.91
CA ARG A 253 21.72 5.05 -10.57
C ARG A 253 21.91 3.54 -10.62
N ALA A 254 21.59 2.83 -9.53
CA ALA A 254 21.66 1.38 -9.48
C ALA A 254 20.72 0.70 -10.51
N LEU A 255 19.51 1.25 -10.71
CA LEU A 255 18.61 0.78 -11.77
C LEU A 255 19.17 1.08 -13.16
N ASP A 256 19.76 2.27 -13.36
CA ASP A 256 20.36 2.68 -14.63
C ASP A 256 21.54 1.81 -15.05
N ASP A 257 22.45 1.53 -14.12
CA ASP A 257 23.66 0.72 -14.35
C ASP A 257 23.39 -0.78 -14.40
N GLY A 258 22.27 -1.23 -13.82
CA GLY A 258 21.86 -2.63 -13.78
C GLY A 258 20.84 -2.97 -14.86
N VAL A 259 19.59 -3.21 -14.44
CA VAL A 259 18.51 -3.73 -15.29
C VAL A 259 18.24 -2.90 -16.55
N LEU A 260 18.43 -1.57 -16.49
CA LEU A 260 18.24 -0.71 -17.65
C LEU A 260 19.40 -0.81 -18.65
N ALA A 261 20.64 -1.00 -18.18
CA ALA A 261 21.77 -1.30 -19.06
C ALA A 261 21.59 -2.66 -19.77
N GLU A 262 21.15 -3.68 -19.04
CA GLU A 262 20.85 -5.01 -19.60
C GLU A 262 19.76 -4.94 -20.67
N MET A 263 18.68 -4.18 -20.41
CA MET A 263 17.62 -3.97 -21.40
C MET A 263 18.07 -3.22 -22.65
N LEU A 264 19.00 -2.27 -22.50
CA LEU A 264 19.51 -1.49 -23.63
C LEU A 264 20.39 -2.33 -24.56
N ALA A 265 21.07 -3.33 -23.98
CA ALA A 265 21.95 -4.26 -24.67
C ALA A 265 21.20 -5.40 -25.36
N ALA A 266 20.01 -5.76 -24.86
CA ALA A 266 19.10 -6.74 -25.47
C ALA A 266 18.42 -6.21 -26.74
#